data_AF-A0A645JQ51-F1
#
_entry.id   AF-A0A645JQ51-F1
#
_cell.length_a   1.000
_cell.length_b   1.000
_cell.length_c   1.000
_cell.angle_alpha   90.00
_cell.angle_beta   90.00
_cell.angle_gamma   90.00
#
_symmetry.space_group_name_H-M   'P 1'
#
loop_
_entity.id
_entity.type
_entity.pdbx_description
1 polymer ?
#
loop_
_entity_poly.entity_id
_entity_poly.type
_entity_poly.pdbx_seq_one_letter_code
_entity_poly.pdbx_strand_id
1 'polypeptide(L)'
;MALTNEGKALYLHCLPADITDVSCQAGEVAASVFDRYRVPLYKQASYKPYVIAAMILLAQMENPVAMLKSLEKRGSERKKG
;
A
#
# COMPACT_ATOMS: atom_id res chain seq x y z
N MET A 1 -14.79 -18.68 6.36
CA MET A 1 -13.30 -18.62 6.37
C MET A 1 -12.62 -19.97 6.58
N ALA A 2 -13.33 -21.10 6.79
CA ALA A 2 -12.70 -22.41 7.04
C ALA A 2 -11.76 -22.92 5.93
N LEU A 3 -11.87 -22.37 4.71
CA LEU A 3 -11.00 -22.69 3.57
C LEU A 3 -9.71 -21.86 3.52
N THR A 4 -9.56 -20.85 4.39
CA THR A 4 -8.35 -20.01 4.41
C THR A 4 -7.30 -20.60 5.33
N ASN A 5 -6.02 -20.42 5.00
CA ASN A 5 -4.92 -20.89 5.84
C ASN A 5 -5.09 -20.36 7.28
N GLU A 6 -5.24 -21.30 8.22
CA GLU A 6 -5.53 -21.03 9.65
C GLU A 6 -6.73 -20.10 9.93
N GLY A 7 -7.67 -19.97 9.00
CA GLY A 7 -8.82 -19.05 9.14
C GLY A 7 -8.46 -17.56 9.10
N LYS A 8 -7.20 -17.22 8.77
CA LYS A 8 -6.62 -15.87 8.91
C LYS A 8 -5.74 -15.44 7.74
N ALA A 9 -5.93 -16.02 6.55
CA ALA A 9 -5.24 -15.57 5.35
C ALA A 9 -5.32 -14.03 5.20
N LEU A 10 -4.22 -13.43 4.76
CA LEU A 10 -4.11 -11.98 4.58
C LEU A 10 -5.10 -11.51 3.52
N TYR A 11 -6.12 -10.78 3.95
CA TYR A 11 -7.05 -10.13 3.03
C TYR A 11 -6.39 -8.91 2.38
N LEU A 12 -6.49 -8.82 1.04
CA LEU A 12 -5.96 -7.72 0.23
C LEU A 12 -7.08 -7.10 -0.61
N HIS A 13 -7.03 -5.79 -0.77
CA HIS A 13 -7.97 -5.04 -1.61
C HIS A 13 -7.33 -3.71 -2.03
N CYS A 14 -7.58 -3.24 -3.25
CA CYS A 14 -6.93 -2.03 -3.77
C CYS A 14 -7.54 -0.71 -3.25
N LEU A 15 -8.75 -0.78 -2.68
CA LEU A 15 -9.57 0.32 -2.17
C LEU A 15 -10.14 1.25 -3.27
N PRO A 16 -11.35 1.82 -3.06
CA PRO A 16 -12.31 1.47 -2.00
C PRO A 16 -12.85 0.04 -2.20
N ALA A 17 -13.26 -0.61 -1.12
CA ALA A 17 -14.01 -1.87 -1.18
C ALA A 17 -15.49 -1.57 -0.97
N ASP A 18 -16.36 -2.34 -1.59
CA ASP A 18 -17.78 -2.32 -1.31
C ASP A 18 -18.05 -3.18 -0.06
N ILE A 19 -18.35 -2.51 1.06
CA ILE A 19 -18.50 -3.14 2.36
C ILE A 19 -19.99 -3.33 2.65
N THR A 20 -20.39 -4.59 2.81
CA THR A 20 -21.77 -4.98 3.14
C THR A 20 -22.23 -4.28 4.42
N ASP A 21 -23.41 -3.67 4.32
CA ASP A 21 -24.10 -2.88 5.36
C ASP A 21 -23.36 -1.62 5.83
N VAL A 22 -22.32 -1.19 5.11
CA VAL A 22 -21.60 0.06 5.39
C VAL A 22 -21.62 1.00 4.18
N SER A 23 -21.09 0.57 3.03
CA SER A 23 -21.12 1.36 1.80
C SER A 23 -22.22 0.92 0.82
N CYS A 24 -22.71 -0.31 0.95
CA CYS A 24 -23.82 -0.84 0.16
C CYS A 24 -24.54 -1.99 0.90
N GLN A 25 -25.77 -2.34 0.49
CA GLN A 25 -26.57 -3.39 1.14
C GLN A 25 -25.94 -4.80 1.01
N ALA A 26 -25.27 -5.09 -0.10
CA ALA A 26 -24.54 -6.34 -0.31
C ALA A 26 -23.30 -6.03 -1.15
N GLY A 27 -22.12 -6.21 -0.55
CA GLY A 27 -20.84 -5.83 -1.14
C GLY A 27 -19.86 -6.99 -1.29
N GLU A 28 -18.61 -6.64 -1.58
CA GLU A 28 -17.48 -7.54 -1.80
C GLU A 28 -17.00 -8.19 -0.49
N VAL A 29 -17.16 -7.50 0.64
CA VAL A 29 -16.61 -7.92 1.94
C VAL A 29 -17.52 -7.55 3.12
N ALA A 30 -17.60 -8.44 4.10
CA ALA A 30 -18.27 -8.16 5.37
C ALA A 30 -17.49 -7.13 6.21
N ALA A 31 -18.20 -6.24 6.89
CA ALA A 31 -17.59 -5.20 7.73
C ALA A 31 -16.54 -5.74 8.72
N SER A 32 -16.83 -6.83 9.42
CA SER A 32 -15.92 -7.44 10.40
C SER A 32 -14.63 -8.00 9.78
N VAL A 33 -14.68 -8.46 8.52
CA VAL A 33 -13.48 -8.91 7.80
C VAL A 33 -12.65 -7.70 7.38
N PHE A 34 -13.29 -6.66 6.83
CA PHE A 34 -12.60 -5.43 6.44
C PHE A 34 -11.91 -4.78 7.64
N ASP A 35 -12.60 -4.63 8.77
CA ASP A 35 -12.07 -3.98 9.97
C ASP A 35 -10.86 -4.73 10.55
N ARG A 36 -10.91 -6.07 10.56
CA ARG A 36 -9.77 -6.91 11.00
C ARG A 36 -8.51 -6.68 10.17
N TYR A 37 -8.63 -6.34 8.88
CA TYR A 37 -7.50 -6.12 7.97
C TYR A 37 -7.30 -4.66 7.55
N ARG A 38 -8.01 -3.70 8.16
CA ARG A 38 -7.96 -2.28 7.78
C ARG A 38 -6.54 -1.69 7.81
N VAL A 39 -5.78 -1.97 8.87
CA VAL A 39 -4.37 -1.51 8.98
C VAL A 39 -3.49 -2.13 7.89
N PRO A 40 -3.50 -3.47 7.67
CA PRO A 40 -2.83 -4.08 6.52
C PRO A 40 -3.22 -3.48 5.15
N LEU A 41 -4.51 -3.24 4.90
CA LEU A 41 -5.00 -2.65 3.64
C LEU A 41 -4.46 -1.23 3.42
N TYR A 42 -4.44 -0.40 4.48
CA TYR A 42 -3.90 0.95 4.37
C TYR A 42 -2.38 0.93 4.19
N LYS A 43 -1.70 -0.03 4.84
CA LYS A 43 -0.27 -0.24 4.61
C LYS A 43 0.00 -0.71 3.17
N GLN A 44 -0.80 -1.62 2.62
CA GLN A 44 -0.75 -2.03 1.22
C GLN A 44 -0.88 -0.81 0.28
N ALA A 45 -1.90 0.02 0.47
CA ALA A 45 -2.12 1.21 -0.37
C ALA A 45 -0.95 2.21 -0.27
N SER A 46 -0.29 2.30 0.88
CA SER A 46 0.85 3.20 1.10
C SER A 46 2.07 2.91 0.21
N TYR A 47 2.17 1.72 -0.39
CA TYR A 47 3.27 1.39 -1.31
C TYR A 47 3.08 1.99 -2.70
N LYS A 48 1.85 2.27 -3.14
CA LYS A 48 1.55 2.74 -4.51
C LYS A 48 2.33 4.00 -4.91
N PRO A 49 2.45 5.06 -4.07
CA PRO A 49 3.24 6.23 -4.41
C PRO A 49 4.73 5.93 -4.64
N TYR A 50 5.32 5.03 -3.84
CA TYR A 50 6.74 4.66 -3.96
C TYR A 50 7.02 3.80 -5.19
N VAL A 51 6.09 2.91 -5.56
CA VAL A 51 6.23 2.11 -6.79
C VAL A 51 6.20 3.01 -8.03
N ILE A 52 5.29 3.99 -8.08
CA ILE A 52 5.24 4.97 -9.18
C ILE A 52 6.53 5.80 -9.22
N ALA A 53 7.04 6.25 -8.07
CA ALA A 53 8.30 6.98 -8.00
C ALA A 53 9.49 6.14 -8.50
N ALA A 54 9.52 4.85 -8.19
CA ALA A 54 10.54 3.93 -8.69
C ALA A 54 10.46 3.76 -10.22
N MET A 55 9.24 3.65 -10.78
CA MET A 55 9.04 3.59 -12.24
C MET A 55 9.60 4.85 -12.92
N ILE A 56 9.28 6.04 -12.40
CA ILE A 56 9.79 7.31 -12.93
C ILE A 56 11.32 7.36 -12.80
N LEU A 57 11.87 6.97 -11.65
CA LEU A 57 13.30 7.01 -11.42
C LEU A 57 14.09 6.16 -12.42
N LEU A 58 13.65 4.92 -12.64
CA LEU A 58 14.28 3.97 -13.55
C LEU A 58 14.16 4.41 -15.01
N ALA A 59 13.11 5.14 -15.37
CA ALA A 59 12.92 5.67 -16.72
C ALA A 59 13.75 6.94 -16.99
N GLN A 60 14.08 7.73 -15.96
CA GLN A 60 14.70 9.05 -16.12
C GLN A 60 16.18 9.09 -15.74
N MET A 61 16.71 8.08 -15.04
CA MET A 61 18.09 8.07 -14.57
C MET A 61 18.84 6.87 -15.13
N GLU A 62 19.91 7.14 -15.90
CA GLU A 62 20.78 6.11 -16.47
C GLU A 62 21.44 5.23 -15.40
N ASN A 63 21.88 5.83 -14.28
CA ASN A 63 22.47 5.12 -13.15
C ASN A 63 21.72 5.43 -11.84
N PRO A 64 20.62 4.71 -11.55
CA PRO A 64 19.79 4.97 -10.37
C PRO A 64 20.53 4.69 -9.04
N VAL A 65 21.51 3.77 -9.03
CA VAL A 65 22.30 3.46 -7.83
C VAL A 65 23.19 4.64 -7.44
N ALA A 66 23.90 5.24 -8.40
CA ALA A 66 24.73 6.42 -8.14
C ALA A 66 23.88 7.64 -7.71
N MET A 67 22.71 7.81 -8.33
CA MET A 67 21.75 8.85 -7.98
C MET A 67 21.31 8.73 -6.51
N LEU A 68 20.88 7.54 -6.07
CA LEU A 68 20.45 7.31 -4.68
C LEU A 68 21.56 7.60 -3.67
N LYS A 69 22.80 7.14 -3.93
CA LYS A 69 23.97 7.43 -3.06
C LYS A 69 24.27 8.93 -2.97
N SER A 70 24.06 9.67 -4.06
CA SER A 70 24.23 11.13 -4.08
C SER A 70 23.18 11.84 -3.23
N LEU A 71 21.91 11.41 -3.29
CA LEU A 71 20.84 11.95 -2.44
C LEU A 71 21.09 11.66 -0.95
N GLU A 72 21.50 10.45 -0.62
CA GLU A 72 21.87 10.05 0.74
C GLU A 72 23.00 10.93 1.28
N LYS A 73 24.09 11.08 0.53
CA LYS A 73 25.23 11.93 0.92
C LYS A 73 24.84 13.40 1.11
N ARG A 74 23.88 13.90 0.32
CA ARG A 74 23.40 15.29 0.43
C ARG A 74 22.61 15.53 1.71
N GLY A 75 21.91 14.52 2.22
CA GLY A 75 21.23 14.58 3.53
C GLY A 75 20.20 15.71 3.67
N SER A 76 19.59 16.17 2.57
CA SER A 76 18.66 17.30 2.61
C SER A 76 17.38 16.96 3.37
N GLU A 77 17.01 17.79 4.33
CA GLU A 77 15.77 17.61 5.10
C GLU A 77 14.53 17.81 4.23
N ARG A 78 13.57 16.89 4.34
CA ARG A 78 12.26 17.02 3.65
C ARG A 78 11.38 18.11 4.27
N LYS A 79 11.46 18.29 5.59
CA LYS A 79 10.75 19.33 6.35
C LYS A 79 11.76 19.92 7.34
N LYS A 80 11.83 21.24 7.41
CA LYS A 80 12.61 21.91 8.46
C LYS A 80 11.94 21.62 9.81
N GLY A 81 12.74 21.17 10.77
CA GLY A 81 12.34 21.01 12.17
C GLY A 81 12.03 22.35 12.84
#